data_AF-A0A4S2J5H0-F1
#
_entry.id   AF-A0A4S2J5H0-F1
#
_cell.length_a   1.000
_cell.length_b   1.000
_cell.length_c   1.000
_cell.angle_alpha   90.00
_cell.angle_beta   90.00
_cell.angle_gamma   90.00
#
_symmetry.space_group_name_H-M   'P 1'
#
loop_
_entity.id
_entity.type
_entity.pdbx_description
1 polymer ?
#
loop_
_entity_poly.entity_id
_entity_poly.type
_entity_poly.pdbx_seq_one_letter_code
_entity_poly.pdbx_strand_id
1 'polypeptide(L)'
;MGTATAPGRENVSSNQTPIYVLFDAETVESPEKLTRDHFVRLAAGTLGAVVVRDFASAEENAGVLRGLDTCPMGSYDEEIVVPRIPKLGPAAYDHYDAHGLGGAYWQDAEESARHRSVLLDGGDPVRPAVDRIHRAWGGAMRPATANGREMYAGMIRETTGGMKMHWDEIGREMPGTLDEPVIAQLGFNWYLSMPAAGGSTKIFRRRWLPGDEAYRDGYGYAEELAEREPGVVVTPRAGDAVFFDPRNYHTVRGNEGPGRRVALSFFLGLTADGTLTYWS
;
A
#
# COMPACT_ATOMS: atom_id res chain seq x y z
N MET A 1 13.26 -8.38 71.53
CA MET A 1 12.68 -7.54 70.46
C MET A 1 12.91 -8.24 69.14
N GLY A 2 11.96 -9.07 68.72
CA GLY A 2 12.06 -9.85 67.47
C GLY A 2 11.41 -9.06 66.34
N THR A 3 12.22 -8.70 65.34
CA THR A 3 11.82 -8.00 64.11
C THR A 3 10.92 -8.90 63.27
N ALA A 4 9.67 -8.49 63.09
CA ALA A 4 8.74 -9.11 62.14
C ALA A 4 9.20 -8.80 60.71
N THR A 5 9.63 -9.84 59.99
CA THR A 5 9.87 -9.80 58.54
C THR A 5 8.54 -9.67 57.82
N ALA A 6 8.35 -8.58 57.07
CA ALA A 6 7.21 -8.39 56.19
C ALA A 6 7.14 -9.51 55.14
N PRO A 7 5.94 -10.05 54.83
CA PRO A 7 5.80 -11.03 53.77
C PRO A 7 6.23 -10.40 52.45
N GLY A 8 7.17 -11.07 51.76
CA GLY A 8 7.63 -10.66 50.44
C GLY A 8 6.43 -10.53 49.50
N ARG A 9 6.32 -9.38 48.83
CA ARG A 9 5.36 -9.23 47.73
C ARG A 9 5.71 -10.26 46.67
N GLU A 10 4.92 -11.32 46.58
CA GLU A 10 4.98 -12.23 45.45
C GLU A 10 4.78 -11.42 44.18
N ASN A 11 5.75 -11.52 43.28
CA ASN A 11 5.61 -11.03 41.92
C ASN A 11 4.61 -11.95 41.20
N VAL A 12 3.33 -11.58 41.26
CA VAL A 12 2.22 -12.35 40.66
C VAL A 12 2.20 -12.26 39.13
N SER A 13 3.16 -11.56 38.51
CA SER A 13 3.33 -11.57 37.05
C SER A 13 4.15 -12.79 36.64
N SER A 14 3.57 -13.98 36.81
CA SER A 14 3.99 -15.19 36.10
C SER A 14 3.44 -15.21 34.67
N ASN A 15 3.30 -14.04 34.04
CA ASN A 15 2.83 -13.93 32.66
C ASN A 15 3.91 -14.49 31.74
N GLN A 16 3.94 -15.82 31.62
CA GLN A 16 4.34 -16.52 30.41
C GLN A 16 3.27 -16.24 29.34
N THR A 17 2.99 -14.96 29.08
CA THR A 17 2.24 -14.58 27.89
C THR A 17 3.16 -14.91 26.73
N PRO A 18 2.79 -15.82 25.83
CA PRO A 18 3.56 -16.02 24.62
C PRO A 18 3.59 -14.68 23.88
N ILE A 19 4.76 -14.02 23.83
CA ILE A 19 4.94 -12.83 22.99
C ILE A 19 5.05 -13.34 21.56
N TYR A 20 3.91 -13.45 20.89
CA TYR A 20 3.85 -13.70 19.45
C TYR A 20 2.86 -12.72 18.82
N VAL A 21 3.33 -11.51 18.53
CA VAL A 21 2.74 -10.71 17.45
C VAL A 21 3.76 -10.68 16.34
N LEU A 22 3.77 -11.79 15.59
CA LEU A 22 4.59 -11.97 14.39
C LEU A 22 4.18 -10.87 13.41
N PHE A 23 4.99 -9.82 13.33
CA PHE A 23 4.94 -8.87 12.23
C PHE A 23 5.50 -9.59 10.98
N ASP A 24 4.67 -10.47 10.44
CA ASP A 24 5.03 -11.42 9.38
C ASP A 24 4.09 -11.22 8.17
N ALA A 25 4.33 -12.00 7.11
CA ALA A 25 3.50 -12.06 5.92
C ALA A 25 2.62 -13.31 5.98
N GLU A 26 1.31 -13.10 5.84
CA GLU A 26 0.38 -14.20 5.65
C GLU A 26 0.12 -14.42 4.17
N THR A 27 0.23 -15.66 3.70
CA THR A 27 -0.15 -16.01 2.33
C THR A 27 -1.55 -16.61 2.31
N VAL A 28 -2.44 -15.98 1.57
CA VAL A 28 -3.79 -16.45 1.29
C VAL A 28 -3.77 -17.13 -0.08
N GLU A 29 -4.25 -18.37 -0.15
CA GLU A 29 -4.12 -19.20 -1.36
C GLU A 29 -4.96 -18.73 -2.56
N SER A 30 -6.00 -17.93 -2.34
CA SER A 30 -6.87 -17.41 -3.40
C SER A 30 -7.68 -16.19 -2.92
N PRO A 31 -8.21 -15.34 -3.81
CA PRO A 31 -9.01 -14.18 -3.43
C PRO A 31 -10.28 -14.53 -2.64
N GLU A 32 -10.85 -15.73 -2.80
CA GLU A 32 -12.03 -16.19 -2.06
C GLU A 32 -11.73 -16.48 -0.58
N LYS A 33 -10.47 -16.75 -0.25
CA LYS A 33 -10.01 -16.96 1.14
C LYS A 33 -9.62 -15.66 1.82
N LEU A 34 -9.59 -14.53 1.11
CA LEU A 34 -9.38 -13.22 1.73
C LEU A 34 -10.61 -12.85 2.57
N THR A 35 -10.41 -12.52 3.83
CA THR A 35 -11.48 -12.17 4.76
C THR A 35 -11.27 -10.81 5.40
N ARG A 36 -12.31 -10.32 6.08
CA ARG A 36 -12.28 -9.11 6.90
C ARG A 36 -11.17 -9.11 7.94
N ASP A 37 -10.88 -10.26 8.54
CA ASP A 37 -9.87 -10.39 9.61
C ASP A 37 -8.47 -9.98 9.14
N HIS A 38 -8.12 -10.31 7.89
CA HIS A 38 -6.83 -9.90 7.32
C HIS A 38 -6.66 -8.38 7.30
N PHE A 39 -7.69 -7.63 6.88
CA PHE A 39 -7.66 -6.18 6.87
C PHE A 39 -7.60 -5.60 8.29
N VAL A 40 -8.36 -6.17 9.23
CA VAL A 40 -8.35 -5.75 10.63
C VAL A 40 -6.97 -5.96 11.26
N ARG A 41 -6.33 -7.11 11.02
CA ARG A 41 -5.01 -7.42 11.55
C ARG A 41 -3.90 -6.53 10.99
N LEU A 42 -3.98 -6.18 9.70
CA LEU A 42 -3.11 -5.18 9.07
C LEU A 42 -3.32 -3.80 9.71
N ALA A 43 -4.58 -3.34 9.82
CA ALA A 43 -4.91 -2.04 10.40
C ALA A 43 -4.48 -1.92 11.88
N ALA A 44 -4.59 -3.02 12.64
CA ALA A 44 -4.15 -3.13 14.03
C ALA A 44 -2.62 -3.27 14.19
N GLY A 45 -1.86 -3.42 13.09
CA GLY A 45 -0.41 -3.60 13.12
C GLY A 45 0.04 -4.93 13.75
N THR A 46 -0.82 -5.94 13.72
CA THR A 46 -0.53 -7.31 14.18
C THR A 46 -0.05 -8.22 13.06
N LEU A 47 -0.19 -7.79 11.82
CA LEU A 47 0.30 -8.46 10.61
C LEU A 47 1.07 -7.44 9.76
N GLY A 48 2.19 -7.83 9.17
CA GLY A 48 3.02 -6.95 8.35
C GLY A 48 2.53 -6.86 6.91
N ALA A 49 2.11 -7.99 6.34
CA ALA A 49 1.56 -8.06 4.99
C ALA A 49 0.60 -9.24 4.80
N VAL A 50 -0.27 -9.13 3.80
CA VAL A 50 -1.09 -10.23 3.27
C VAL A 50 -0.76 -10.38 1.80
N VAL A 51 -0.32 -11.57 1.39
CA VAL A 51 -0.08 -11.94 0.00
C VAL A 51 -1.22 -12.83 -0.46
N VAL A 52 -2.04 -12.36 -1.40
CA VAL A 52 -3.13 -13.14 -2.00
C VAL A 52 -2.62 -13.74 -3.30
N ARG A 53 -2.52 -15.07 -3.34
CA ARG A 53 -2.13 -15.79 -4.55
C ARG A 53 -3.23 -15.77 -5.59
N ASP A 54 -2.81 -15.72 -6.84
CA ASP A 54 -3.70 -15.82 -8.00
C ASP A 54 -4.92 -14.87 -7.86
N PHE A 55 -4.67 -13.66 -7.36
CA PHE A 55 -5.68 -12.63 -7.15
C PHE A 55 -6.40 -12.29 -8.47
N ALA A 56 -5.65 -12.34 -9.57
CA ALA A 56 -6.19 -12.33 -10.92
C ALA A 56 -5.58 -13.46 -11.75
N SER A 57 -6.35 -13.92 -12.74
CA SER A 57 -5.91 -14.93 -13.69
C SER A 57 -4.79 -14.41 -14.60
N ALA A 58 -4.03 -15.35 -15.17
CA ALA A 58 -3.01 -15.03 -16.17
C ALA A 58 -3.62 -14.30 -17.39
N GLU A 59 -4.87 -14.60 -17.75
CA GLU A 59 -5.60 -13.94 -18.84
C GLU A 59 -5.92 -12.49 -18.49
N GLU A 60 -6.45 -12.21 -17.29
CA GLU A 60 -6.71 -10.85 -16.82
C GLU A 60 -5.43 -10.00 -16.81
N ASN A 61 -4.34 -10.54 -16.24
CA ASN A 61 -3.05 -9.85 -16.24
C ASN A 61 -2.56 -9.55 -17.66
N ALA A 62 -2.62 -10.53 -18.55
CA ALA A 62 -2.19 -10.37 -19.94
C ALA A 62 -3.08 -9.35 -20.68
N GLY A 63 -4.37 -9.30 -20.39
CA GLY A 63 -5.29 -8.28 -20.90
C GLY A 63 -4.82 -6.88 -20.55
N VAL A 64 -4.62 -6.61 -19.26
CA VAL A 64 -4.15 -5.31 -18.76
C VAL A 64 -2.81 -4.91 -19.38
N LEU A 65 -1.85 -5.85 -19.42
CA LEU A 65 -0.53 -5.57 -20.00
C LEU A 65 -0.60 -5.26 -21.50
N ARG A 66 -1.42 -5.98 -22.28
CA ARG A 66 -1.63 -5.66 -23.71
C ARG A 66 -2.22 -4.27 -23.89
N GLY A 67 -3.20 -3.90 -23.06
CA GLY A 67 -3.78 -2.56 -23.08
C GLY A 67 -2.72 -1.48 -22.82
N LEU A 68 -1.85 -1.72 -21.83
CA LEU A 68 -0.78 -0.79 -21.45
C LEU A 68 0.25 -0.57 -22.55
N ASP A 69 0.59 -1.59 -23.35
CA ASP A 69 1.53 -1.44 -24.48
C ASP A 69 1.03 -0.44 -25.54
N THR A 70 -0.28 -0.17 -25.56
CA THR A 70 -0.92 0.80 -26.46
C THR A 70 -1.37 2.09 -25.77
N CYS A 71 -1.15 2.20 -24.45
CA CYS A 71 -1.56 3.33 -23.64
C CYS A 71 -0.41 4.34 -23.47
N PRO A 72 -0.64 5.66 -23.62
CA PRO A 72 0.35 6.64 -23.22
C PRO A 72 0.59 6.58 -21.71
N MET A 73 1.84 6.30 -21.32
CA MET A 73 2.29 6.29 -19.92
C MET A 73 3.03 7.59 -19.60
N GLY A 74 2.70 8.22 -18.48
CA GLY A 74 3.48 9.33 -17.91
C GLY A 74 4.67 8.83 -17.09
N SER A 75 5.33 9.74 -16.36
CA SER A 75 6.32 9.42 -15.33
C SER A 75 6.21 10.41 -14.18
N TYR A 76 6.76 10.07 -13.01
CA TYR A 76 6.96 11.06 -11.95
C TYR A 76 7.91 12.19 -12.37
N ASP A 77 7.82 13.33 -11.69
CA ASP A 77 8.79 14.40 -11.83
C ASP A 77 10.20 13.90 -11.46
N GLU A 78 11.16 14.13 -12.34
CA GLU A 78 12.55 13.68 -12.20
C GLU A 78 13.28 14.41 -11.07
N GLU A 79 12.82 15.60 -10.68
CA GLU A 79 13.36 16.31 -9.51
C GLU A 79 12.89 15.69 -8.19
N ILE A 80 11.81 14.90 -8.23
CA ILE A 80 11.18 14.29 -7.05
C ILE A 80 11.54 12.80 -6.95
N VAL A 81 11.47 12.01 -8.02
CA VAL A 81 11.69 10.55 -7.96
C VAL A 81 12.78 10.09 -8.94
N VAL A 82 13.87 9.54 -8.39
CA VAL A 82 14.98 8.92 -9.14
C VAL A 82 15.11 7.43 -8.74
N PRO A 83 15.11 6.46 -9.67
CA PRO A 83 15.06 6.60 -11.15
C PRO A 83 13.65 6.85 -11.68
N ARG A 84 13.54 7.23 -12.97
CA ARG A 84 12.25 7.44 -13.67
C ARG A 84 11.35 6.20 -13.56
N ILE A 85 10.21 6.34 -12.89
CA ILE A 85 9.17 5.30 -12.77
C ILE A 85 8.03 5.67 -13.74
N PRO A 86 7.84 4.92 -14.84
CA PRO A 86 6.67 5.06 -15.69
C PRO A 86 5.39 4.83 -14.89
N LYS A 87 4.38 5.69 -15.08
CA LYS A 87 3.09 5.58 -14.39
C LYS A 87 1.89 5.94 -15.28
N LEU A 88 0.74 5.34 -15.01
CA LEU A 88 -0.58 5.78 -15.46
C LEU A 88 -1.40 6.16 -14.25
N GLY A 89 -1.91 7.40 -14.22
CA GLY A 89 -2.61 7.95 -13.06
C GLY A 89 -1.78 8.98 -12.30
N PRO A 90 -2.41 10.05 -11.78
CA PRO A 90 -1.76 10.96 -10.85
C PRO A 90 -1.63 10.30 -9.47
N ALA A 91 -0.51 10.52 -8.79
CA ALA A 91 -0.48 10.36 -7.34
C ALA A 91 -1.01 11.66 -6.75
N ALA A 92 -1.98 11.61 -5.82
CA ALA A 92 -2.58 12.83 -5.29
C ALA A 92 -1.53 13.79 -4.67
N TYR A 93 -0.47 13.23 -4.09
CA TYR A 93 0.67 13.98 -3.54
C TYR A 93 1.36 14.88 -4.59
N ASP A 94 1.46 14.44 -5.84
CA ASP A 94 2.13 15.21 -6.91
C ASP A 94 1.39 16.52 -7.25
N HIS A 95 0.14 16.64 -6.83
CA HIS A 95 -0.73 17.78 -7.15
C HIS A 95 -1.30 18.48 -5.90
N TYR A 96 -0.77 18.15 -4.73
CA TYR A 96 -1.19 18.74 -3.47
C TYR A 96 -0.33 19.97 -3.13
N ASP A 97 -0.98 21.09 -2.87
CA ASP A 97 -0.34 22.31 -2.39
C ASP A 97 -1.09 22.92 -1.18
N ALA A 98 -0.73 24.15 -0.79
CA ALA A 98 -1.35 24.86 0.33
C ALA A 98 -2.87 25.08 0.18
N HIS A 99 -3.43 24.87 -1.02
CA HIS A 99 -4.83 24.99 -1.35
C HIS A 99 -5.52 23.64 -1.58
N GLY A 100 -4.81 22.52 -1.35
CA GLY A 100 -5.32 21.17 -1.55
C GLY A 100 -5.05 20.65 -2.96
N LEU A 101 -5.96 19.82 -3.47
CA LEU A 101 -5.84 19.24 -4.81
C LEU A 101 -6.33 20.24 -5.87
N GLY A 102 -5.38 20.72 -6.67
CA GLY A 102 -5.63 21.70 -7.73
C GLY A 102 -6.34 21.12 -8.97
N GLY A 103 -6.70 21.99 -9.91
CA GLY A 103 -7.38 21.61 -11.16
C GLY A 103 -6.62 20.59 -12.01
N ALA A 104 -5.28 20.62 -11.99
CA ALA A 104 -4.44 19.69 -12.73
C ALA A 104 -4.64 18.24 -12.30
N TYR A 105 -4.73 17.97 -10.99
CA TYR A 105 -5.03 16.64 -10.45
C TYR A 105 -6.29 16.05 -11.09
N TRP A 106 -7.35 16.85 -11.13
CA TRP A 106 -8.65 16.42 -11.60
C TRP A 106 -8.68 16.14 -13.11
N GLN A 107 -7.94 16.93 -13.89
CA GLN A 107 -7.77 16.71 -15.33
C GLN A 107 -7.00 15.41 -15.59
N ASP A 108 -5.87 15.22 -14.90
CA ASP A 108 -5.03 14.03 -15.03
C ASP A 108 -5.76 12.77 -14.56
N ALA A 109 -6.56 12.89 -13.49
CA ALA A 109 -7.42 11.83 -12.97
C ALA A 109 -8.46 11.39 -14.01
N GLU A 110 -9.16 12.33 -14.65
CA GLU A 110 -10.15 12.04 -15.70
C GLU A 110 -9.49 11.38 -16.91
N GLU A 111 -8.38 11.93 -17.40
CA GLU A 111 -7.66 11.38 -18.55
C GLU A 111 -7.14 9.98 -18.26
N SER A 112 -6.51 9.79 -17.11
CA SER A 112 -5.97 8.50 -16.70
C SER A 112 -7.08 7.48 -16.46
N ALA A 113 -8.25 7.90 -15.95
CA ALA A 113 -9.39 7.00 -15.77
C ALA A 113 -9.97 6.55 -17.12
N ARG A 114 -10.01 7.45 -18.11
CA ARG A 114 -10.43 7.12 -19.48
C ARG A 114 -9.48 6.12 -20.14
N HIS A 115 -8.17 6.27 -19.95
CA HIS A 115 -7.20 5.30 -20.48
C HIS A 115 -7.26 3.96 -19.73
N ARG A 116 -7.38 3.99 -18.41
CA ARG A 116 -7.48 2.79 -17.57
C ARG A 116 -8.74 1.98 -17.85
N SER A 117 -9.86 2.63 -18.17
CA SER A 117 -11.17 2.00 -18.28
C SER A 117 -11.34 0.99 -19.43
N VAL A 118 -10.33 0.86 -20.29
CA VAL A 118 -10.31 -0.07 -21.43
C VAL A 118 -9.21 -1.13 -21.34
N LEU A 119 -8.40 -1.13 -20.28
CA LEU A 119 -7.19 -1.97 -20.22
C LEU A 119 -7.49 -3.46 -20.06
N LEU A 120 -8.60 -3.85 -19.46
CA LEU A 120 -8.98 -5.24 -19.26
C LEU A 120 -9.95 -5.69 -20.36
N ASP A 121 -9.42 -5.91 -21.56
CA ASP A 121 -10.17 -6.31 -22.76
C ASP A 121 -11.41 -5.41 -23.01
N GLY A 122 -11.22 -4.09 -22.87
CA GLY A 122 -12.28 -3.07 -22.98
C GLY A 122 -12.97 -2.71 -21.67
N GLY A 123 -12.56 -3.31 -20.54
CA GLY A 123 -13.02 -2.98 -19.19
C GLY A 123 -11.96 -2.31 -18.31
N ASP A 124 -12.41 -1.83 -17.13
CA ASP A 124 -11.55 -1.19 -16.14
C ASP A 124 -11.03 -2.23 -15.12
N PRO A 125 -9.71 -2.45 -15.01
CA PRO A 125 -9.14 -3.43 -14.08
C PRO A 125 -9.34 -3.07 -12.59
N VAL A 126 -9.66 -1.81 -12.26
CA VAL A 126 -10.00 -1.44 -10.87
C VAL A 126 -11.29 -2.11 -10.41
N ARG A 127 -12.27 -2.29 -11.31
CA ARG A 127 -13.58 -2.86 -10.95
C ARG A 127 -13.46 -4.27 -10.35
N PRO A 128 -12.86 -5.27 -11.04
CA PRO A 128 -12.76 -6.60 -10.47
C PRO A 128 -11.83 -6.66 -9.25
N ALA A 129 -10.83 -5.76 -9.13
CA ALA A 129 -10.01 -5.65 -7.92
C ALA A 129 -10.83 -5.16 -6.72
N VAL A 130 -11.58 -4.06 -6.88
CA VAL A 130 -12.50 -3.51 -5.86
C VAL A 130 -13.57 -4.53 -5.50
N ASP A 131 -14.16 -5.23 -6.47
CA ASP A 131 -15.19 -6.24 -6.21
C ASP A 131 -14.68 -7.39 -5.33
N ARG A 132 -13.44 -7.86 -5.56
CA ARG A 132 -12.81 -8.90 -4.73
C ARG A 132 -12.56 -8.40 -3.30
N ILE A 133 -12.04 -7.18 -3.15
CA ILE A 133 -11.78 -6.56 -1.84
C ILE A 133 -13.10 -6.33 -1.09
N HIS A 134 -14.11 -5.80 -1.76
CA HIS A 134 -15.43 -5.54 -1.20
C HIS A 134 -16.09 -6.83 -0.69
N ARG A 135 -16.02 -7.93 -1.47
CA ARG A 135 -16.51 -9.25 -1.02
C ARG A 135 -15.80 -9.73 0.25
N ALA A 136 -14.47 -9.57 0.32
CA ALA A 136 -13.69 -9.96 1.48
C ALA A 136 -13.98 -9.08 2.71
N TRP A 137 -14.22 -7.77 2.51
CA TRP A 137 -14.57 -6.84 3.58
C TRP A 137 -15.96 -7.10 4.16
N GLY A 138 -16.94 -7.39 3.31
CA GLY A 138 -18.32 -7.68 3.72
C GLY A 138 -19.07 -6.47 4.32
N GLY A 139 -18.60 -5.25 4.08
CA GLY A 139 -19.20 -3.99 4.53
C GLY A 139 -19.19 -2.94 3.43
N ALA A 140 -19.57 -1.70 3.75
CA ALA A 140 -19.58 -0.61 2.77
C ALA A 140 -18.17 -0.35 2.22
N MET A 141 -18.09 -0.18 0.89
CA MET A 141 -16.88 0.25 0.20
C MET A 141 -17.23 1.26 -0.90
N ARG A 142 -16.47 2.36 -0.99
CA ARG A 142 -16.72 3.44 -1.97
C ARG A 142 -15.43 4.20 -2.33
N PRO A 143 -15.38 4.93 -3.46
CA PRO A 143 -14.29 5.87 -3.69
C PRO A 143 -14.16 6.89 -2.54
N ALA A 144 -12.94 7.27 -2.19
CA ALA A 144 -12.73 8.43 -1.34
C ALA A 144 -13.07 9.71 -2.10
N THR A 145 -13.50 10.74 -1.39
CA THR A 145 -13.86 12.03 -1.98
C THR A 145 -13.04 13.17 -1.39
N ALA A 146 -12.75 14.17 -2.21
CA ALA A 146 -12.17 15.44 -1.82
C ALA A 146 -13.02 16.57 -2.41
N ASN A 147 -13.52 17.47 -1.57
CA ASN A 147 -14.45 18.54 -1.93
C ASN A 147 -15.71 18.01 -2.66
N GLY A 148 -16.24 16.87 -2.20
CA GLY A 148 -17.43 16.23 -2.76
C GLY A 148 -17.21 15.49 -4.08
N ARG A 149 -15.96 15.39 -4.56
CA ARG A 149 -15.62 14.72 -5.82
C ARG A 149 -14.79 13.47 -5.58
N GLU A 150 -15.12 12.38 -6.28
CA GLU A 150 -14.38 11.11 -6.19
C GLU A 150 -12.94 11.26 -6.67
N MET A 151 -12.01 10.81 -5.83
CA MET A 151 -10.58 10.77 -6.13
C MET A 151 -10.24 9.66 -7.14
N TYR A 152 -9.13 9.84 -7.85
CA TYR A 152 -8.59 8.80 -8.72
C TYR A 152 -8.20 7.56 -7.93
N ALA A 153 -8.29 6.38 -8.55
CA ALA A 153 -7.80 5.12 -7.99
C ALA A 153 -7.26 4.21 -9.09
N GLY A 154 -6.33 3.33 -8.74
CA GLY A 154 -5.80 2.32 -9.67
C GLY A 154 -4.66 2.83 -10.52
N MET A 155 -3.71 3.52 -9.89
CA MET A 155 -2.48 3.93 -10.53
C MET A 155 -1.66 2.71 -10.93
N ILE A 156 -1.16 2.68 -12.16
CA ILE A 156 -0.30 1.60 -12.65
C ILE A 156 1.13 2.12 -12.69
N ARG A 157 2.07 1.41 -12.05
CA ARG A 157 3.48 1.81 -11.94
C ARG A 157 4.41 0.73 -12.46
N GLU A 158 5.45 1.13 -13.17
CA GLU A 158 6.58 0.27 -13.53
C GLU A 158 7.80 0.58 -12.67
N THR A 159 8.03 -0.23 -11.64
CA THR A 159 9.05 0.01 -10.61
C THR A 159 10.29 -0.86 -10.83
N THR A 160 10.86 -0.84 -12.03
CA THR A 160 12.00 -1.69 -12.41
C THR A 160 13.26 -1.41 -11.59
N GLY A 161 13.50 -0.14 -11.23
CA GLY A 161 14.66 0.29 -10.43
C GLY A 161 14.49 0.16 -8.91
N GLY A 162 13.32 -0.29 -8.43
CA GLY A 162 12.98 -0.25 -7.02
C GLY A 162 12.52 1.13 -6.54
N MET A 163 12.29 1.25 -5.23
CA MET A 163 11.93 2.49 -4.54
C MET A 163 12.68 2.56 -3.22
N LYS A 164 13.26 3.73 -2.94
CA LYS A 164 13.89 4.05 -1.65
C LYS A 164 12.89 3.83 -0.51
N MET A 165 13.40 3.67 0.71
CA MET A 165 12.53 3.53 1.87
C MET A 165 11.69 4.80 2.05
N HIS A 166 10.37 4.63 2.08
CA HIS A 166 9.39 5.70 2.23
C HIS A 166 8.21 5.18 3.05
N TRP A 167 7.25 6.05 3.30
CA TRP A 167 5.97 5.76 3.92
C TRP A 167 4.90 6.58 3.19
N ASP A 168 3.66 6.10 3.20
CA ASP A 168 2.52 6.84 2.66
C ASP A 168 1.45 6.95 3.77
N GLU A 169 1.05 8.17 4.13
CA GLU A 169 -0.02 8.44 5.09
C GLU A 169 -0.74 9.73 4.70
N ILE A 170 -1.92 9.60 4.08
CA ILE A 170 -2.66 10.75 3.55
C ILE A 170 -2.98 11.78 4.63
N GLY A 171 -3.29 11.34 5.86
CA GLY A 171 -3.62 12.23 6.97
C GLY A 171 -2.46 13.13 7.40
N ARG A 172 -1.22 12.75 7.06
CA ARG A 172 -0.01 13.49 7.39
C ARG A 172 0.56 14.24 6.17
N GLU A 173 0.55 13.61 5.00
CA GLU A 173 1.07 14.21 3.76
C GLU A 173 0.11 15.24 3.17
N MET A 174 -1.19 15.00 3.31
CA MET A 174 -2.25 15.79 2.69
C MET A 174 -3.39 16.03 3.70
N PRO A 175 -3.10 16.74 4.80
CA PRO A 175 -4.07 16.95 5.87
C PRO A 175 -5.33 17.66 5.35
N GLY A 176 -6.49 17.12 5.71
CA GLY A 176 -7.79 17.69 5.36
C GLY A 176 -8.22 17.47 3.90
N THR A 177 -7.49 16.70 3.11
CA THR A 177 -7.89 16.42 1.71
C THR A 177 -9.11 15.52 1.60
N LEU A 178 -9.20 14.47 2.43
CA LEU A 178 -10.35 13.58 2.41
C LEU A 178 -11.55 14.24 3.10
N ASP A 179 -12.71 14.23 2.45
CA ASP A 179 -13.97 14.69 3.06
C ASP A 179 -14.34 13.86 4.29
N GLU A 180 -13.99 12.57 4.28
CA GLU A 180 -14.12 11.68 5.42
C GLU A 180 -12.73 11.19 5.89
N PRO A 181 -12.28 11.57 7.10
CA PRO A 181 -11.02 11.09 7.65
C PRO A 181 -10.98 9.57 7.86
N VAL A 182 -9.80 9.00 7.64
CA VAL A 182 -9.55 7.56 7.82
C VAL A 182 -8.75 7.31 9.10
N ILE A 183 -9.10 6.24 9.82
CA ILE A 183 -8.44 5.79 11.05
C ILE A 183 -7.32 4.76 10.79
N ALA A 184 -7.37 4.11 9.63
CA ALA A 184 -6.31 3.24 9.14
C ALA A 184 -6.18 3.38 7.62
N GLN A 185 -4.96 3.22 7.11
CA GLN A 185 -4.65 3.19 5.68
C GLN A 185 -3.97 1.87 5.36
N LEU A 186 -4.31 1.26 4.23
CA LEU A 186 -3.68 0.08 3.68
C LEU A 186 -3.26 0.37 2.24
N GLY A 187 -2.11 -0.13 1.82
CA GLY A 187 -1.69 -0.14 0.42
C GLY A 187 -2.13 -1.45 -0.22
N PHE A 188 -2.71 -1.37 -1.41
CA PHE A 188 -3.01 -2.52 -2.25
C PHE A 188 -2.13 -2.46 -3.51
N ASN A 189 -1.51 -3.59 -3.85
CA ASN A 189 -0.73 -3.74 -5.08
C ASN A 189 -1.09 -5.07 -5.73
N TRP A 190 -1.72 -5.03 -6.90
CA TRP A 190 -1.90 -6.18 -7.77
C TRP A 190 -0.77 -6.22 -8.81
N TYR A 191 0.05 -7.27 -8.75
CA TYR A 191 1.23 -7.43 -9.58
C TYR A 191 0.86 -8.02 -10.94
N LEU A 192 0.81 -7.15 -11.95
CA LEU A 192 0.51 -7.50 -13.34
C LEU A 192 1.68 -8.26 -13.97
N SER A 193 2.91 -7.85 -13.68
CA SER A 193 4.14 -8.53 -14.07
C SER A 193 5.22 -8.40 -13.00
N MET A 194 6.10 -9.41 -12.95
CA MET A 194 7.24 -9.45 -12.05
C MET A 194 8.51 -9.88 -12.81
N PRO A 195 9.70 -9.40 -12.41
CA PRO A 195 10.96 -9.89 -12.94
C PRO A 195 11.23 -11.33 -12.52
N ALA A 196 12.15 -12.00 -13.21
CA ALA A 196 12.59 -13.35 -12.84
C ALA A 196 13.32 -13.39 -11.48
N ALA A 197 13.92 -12.28 -11.05
CA ALA A 197 14.59 -12.11 -9.76
C ALA A 197 14.55 -10.64 -9.29
N GLY A 198 14.59 -10.41 -7.97
CA GLY A 198 14.45 -9.09 -7.37
C GLY A 198 12.99 -8.62 -7.23
N GLY A 199 12.76 -7.31 -7.12
CA GLY A 199 11.41 -6.73 -7.10
C GLY A 199 10.62 -6.91 -5.79
N SER A 200 11.25 -7.48 -4.75
CA SER A 200 10.62 -7.70 -3.45
C SER A 200 10.31 -6.40 -2.73
N THR A 201 9.34 -6.44 -1.82
CA THR A 201 9.00 -5.31 -0.95
C THR A 201 9.32 -5.68 0.49
N LYS A 202 10.14 -4.86 1.15
CA LYS A 202 10.42 -4.98 2.58
C LYS A 202 9.60 -3.93 3.33
N ILE A 203 8.87 -4.36 4.35
CA ILE A 203 8.03 -3.51 5.20
C ILE A 203 8.59 -3.62 6.61
N PHE A 204 8.86 -2.50 7.24
CA PHE A 204 9.39 -2.41 8.60
C PHE A 204 8.25 -2.09 9.57
N ARG A 205 8.27 -2.63 10.78
CA ARG A 205 7.31 -2.29 11.83
C ARG A 205 7.67 -0.97 12.49
N ARG A 206 7.83 0.07 11.68
CA ARG A 206 8.23 1.41 12.11
C ARG A 206 7.48 2.43 11.30
N ARG A 207 6.75 3.31 11.97
CA ARG A 207 6.14 4.48 11.34
C ARG A 207 7.09 5.67 11.45
N TRP A 208 6.92 6.61 10.54
CA TRP A 208 7.63 7.89 10.58
C TRP A 208 7.38 8.62 11.91
N LEU A 209 8.44 9.24 12.42
CA LEU A 209 8.39 10.17 13.54
C LEU A 209 8.96 11.53 13.10
N PRO A 210 8.53 12.66 13.71
CA PRO A 210 9.05 13.98 13.33
C PRO A 210 10.58 14.12 13.36
N GLY A 211 11.27 13.38 14.23
CA GLY A 211 12.73 13.37 14.28
C GLY A 211 13.41 12.68 13.10
N ASP A 212 12.67 11.86 12.34
CA ASP A 212 13.20 11.08 11.22
C ASP A 212 13.56 11.97 10.02
N GLU A 213 13.00 13.19 9.94
CA GLU A 213 13.34 14.17 8.89
C GLU A 213 14.83 14.51 8.83
N ALA A 214 15.56 14.37 9.95
CA ALA A 214 17.01 14.54 9.98
C ALA A 214 17.76 13.48 9.14
N TYR A 215 17.09 12.39 8.77
CA TYR A 215 17.62 11.27 7.98
C TYR A 215 17.04 11.18 6.57
N ARG A 216 16.32 12.23 6.13
CA ARG A 216 15.74 12.29 4.78
C ARG A 216 16.86 12.34 3.73
N ASP A 217 16.73 11.51 2.70
CA ASP A 217 17.65 11.39 1.56
C ASP A 217 16.87 11.42 0.24
N GLY A 218 16.68 12.65 -0.28
CA GLY A 218 15.82 12.91 -1.43
C GLY A 218 14.34 12.68 -1.08
N TYR A 219 13.66 11.84 -1.87
CA TYR A 219 12.25 11.47 -1.61
C TYR A 219 12.07 10.40 -0.53
N GLY A 220 13.16 9.75 -0.10
CA GLY A 220 13.10 8.63 0.84
C GLY A 220 13.98 8.85 2.07
N TYR A 221 14.26 7.75 2.75
CA TYR A 221 15.04 7.67 3.97
C TYR A 221 16.09 6.56 3.84
N ALA A 222 17.18 6.70 4.58
CA ALA A 222 18.20 5.68 4.71
C ALA A 222 17.66 4.48 5.52
N GLU A 223 17.87 3.24 5.06
CA GLU A 223 17.30 2.03 5.71
C GLU A 223 17.83 1.78 7.11
N GLU A 224 19.00 2.32 7.44
CA GLU A 224 19.64 2.32 8.75
C GLU A 224 18.70 2.84 9.85
N LEU A 225 17.78 3.75 9.49
CA LEU A 225 16.75 4.28 10.37
C LEU A 225 15.81 3.19 10.92
N ALA A 226 15.55 2.14 10.13
CA ALA A 226 14.62 1.07 10.45
C ALA A 226 15.31 -0.31 10.59
N GLU A 227 16.64 -0.38 10.52
CA GLU A 227 17.39 -1.64 10.46
C GLU A 227 17.15 -2.55 11.68
N ARG A 228 16.93 -1.95 12.86
CA ARG A 228 16.69 -2.68 14.12
C ARG A 228 15.23 -3.03 14.37
N GLU A 229 14.35 -2.61 13.47
CA GLU A 229 12.91 -2.81 13.62
C GLU A 229 12.53 -4.17 13.05
N PRO A 230 11.52 -4.86 13.63
CA PRO A 230 10.95 -6.04 12.99
C PRO A 230 10.53 -5.71 11.56
N GLY A 231 10.71 -6.63 10.62
CA GLY A 231 10.32 -6.40 9.24
C GLY A 231 9.98 -7.68 8.53
N VAL A 232 9.17 -7.54 7.48
CA VAL A 232 8.73 -8.62 6.61
C VAL A 232 9.16 -8.33 5.19
N VAL A 233 9.53 -9.38 4.45
CA VAL A 233 9.82 -9.28 3.01
C VAL A 233 8.79 -10.09 2.25
N VAL A 234 8.15 -9.47 1.27
CA VAL A 234 7.22 -10.11 0.36
C VAL A 234 7.79 -10.15 -1.06
N THR A 235 7.72 -11.32 -1.69
CA THR A 235 8.11 -11.54 -3.09
C THR A 235 6.91 -12.12 -3.84
N PRO A 236 6.05 -11.25 -4.39
CA PRO A 236 4.87 -11.67 -5.13
C PRO A 236 5.25 -12.25 -6.49
N ARG A 237 4.33 -13.02 -7.07
CA ARG A 237 4.37 -13.48 -8.46
C ARG A 237 3.43 -12.61 -9.31
N ALA A 238 3.57 -12.67 -10.62
CA ALA A 238 2.56 -12.10 -11.51
C ALA A 238 1.21 -12.78 -11.23
N GLY A 239 0.18 -11.97 -10.98
CA GLY A 239 -1.17 -12.42 -10.63
C GLY A 239 -1.49 -12.29 -9.15
N ASP A 240 -0.47 -12.18 -8.30
CA ASP A 240 -0.67 -11.99 -6.86
C ASP A 240 -1.09 -10.55 -6.54
N ALA A 241 -1.76 -10.38 -5.40
CA ALA A 241 -1.92 -9.09 -4.76
C ALA A 241 -1.25 -9.04 -3.38
N VAL A 242 -0.79 -7.86 -2.98
CA VAL A 242 -0.23 -7.61 -1.64
C VAL A 242 -0.99 -6.48 -0.97
N PHE A 243 -1.35 -6.70 0.29
CA PHE A 243 -1.87 -5.69 1.21
C PHE A 243 -0.88 -5.48 2.36
N PHE A 244 -0.65 -4.23 2.74
CA PHE A 244 0.13 -3.87 3.92
C PHE A 244 -0.28 -2.50 4.46
N ASP A 245 0.18 -2.11 5.66
CA ASP A 245 0.01 -0.76 6.19
C ASP A 245 1.16 0.14 5.67
N PRO A 246 0.91 1.08 4.73
CA PRO A 246 1.95 1.87 4.09
C PRO A 246 2.43 3.04 4.96
N ARG A 247 1.77 3.28 6.10
CA ARG A 247 2.25 4.24 7.12
C ARG A 247 3.52 3.75 7.80
N ASN A 248 3.76 2.44 7.70
CA ASN A 248 5.04 1.86 8.03
C ASN A 248 6.05 2.12 6.91
N TYR A 249 7.30 2.37 7.30
CA TYR A 249 8.41 2.42 6.36
C TYR A 249 8.46 1.16 5.52
N HIS A 250 8.64 1.33 4.22
CA HIS A 250 8.75 0.23 3.28
C HIS A 250 9.60 0.64 2.08
N THR A 251 10.18 -0.36 1.42
CA THR A 251 11.10 -0.18 0.29
C THR A 251 10.89 -1.29 -0.72
N VAL A 252 11.09 -0.97 -2.00
CA VAL A 252 11.02 -1.92 -3.10
C VAL A 252 12.41 -2.16 -3.64
N ARG A 253 12.85 -3.42 -3.66
CA ARG A 253 14.12 -3.82 -4.28
C ARG A 253 14.01 -3.71 -5.79
N GLY A 254 15.09 -3.31 -6.45
CA GLY A 254 15.17 -3.29 -7.90
C GLY A 254 15.11 -4.68 -8.51
N ASN A 255 14.91 -4.74 -9.83
CA ASN A 255 14.99 -5.97 -10.58
C ASN A 255 16.44 -6.47 -10.63
N GLU A 256 16.65 -7.75 -10.37
CA GLU A 256 17.96 -8.42 -10.46
C GLU A 256 18.05 -9.36 -11.67
N GLY A 257 16.90 -9.66 -12.29
CA GLY A 257 16.78 -10.49 -13.49
C GLY A 257 15.93 -9.83 -14.58
N PRO A 258 15.77 -10.49 -15.74
CA PRO A 258 14.97 -9.97 -16.84
C PRO A 258 13.49 -9.84 -16.47
N GLY A 259 12.81 -8.89 -17.10
CA GLY A 259 11.39 -8.60 -16.91
C GLY A 259 11.14 -7.23 -16.31
N ARG A 260 9.86 -6.81 -16.34
CA ARG A 260 9.36 -5.56 -15.77
C ARG A 260 8.62 -5.86 -14.47
N ARG A 261 8.64 -4.92 -13.52
CA ARG A 261 7.82 -4.97 -12.31
C ARG A 261 6.67 -3.99 -12.49
N VAL A 262 5.50 -4.48 -12.89
CA VAL A 262 4.32 -3.63 -13.13
C VAL A 262 3.23 -4.00 -12.13
N ALA A 263 2.71 -2.99 -11.43
CA ALA A 263 1.61 -3.18 -10.48
C ALA A 263 0.49 -2.15 -10.70
N LEU A 264 -0.75 -2.60 -10.56
CA LEU A 264 -1.92 -1.73 -10.35
C LEU A 264 -2.09 -1.55 -8.84
N SER A 265 -2.14 -0.30 -8.40
CA SER A 265 -2.12 0.04 -6.98
C SER A 265 -3.14 1.10 -6.63
N PHE A 266 -3.67 1.01 -5.42
CA PHE A 266 -4.45 2.07 -4.77
C PHE A 266 -4.34 1.91 -3.26
N PHE A 267 -4.67 2.97 -2.53
CA PHE A 267 -4.83 2.94 -1.10
C PHE A 267 -6.26 2.59 -0.73
N LEU A 268 -6.39 1.96 0.43
CA LEU A 268 -7.64 1.72 1.14
C LEU A 268 -7.59 2.50 2.45
N GLY A 269 -8.71 3.11 2.83
CA GLY A 269 -8.87 3.80 4.10
C GLY A 269 -10.03 3.22 4.87
N LEU A 270 -9.84 2.92 6.15
CA LEU A 270 -10.95 2.57 7.03
C LEU A 270 -11.43 3.85 7.72
N THR A 271 -12.70 4.19 7.57
CA THR A 271 -13.33 5.33 8.25
C THR A 271 -13.81 4.92 9.65
N ALA A 272 -14.18 5.90 10.48
CA ALA A 272 -14.65 5.65 11.84
C ALA A 272 -15.97 4.86 11.90
N ASP A 273 -16.81 4.95 10.86
CA ASP A 273 -18.06 4.20 10.75
C ASP A 273 -17.89 2.77 10.20
N GLY A 274 -16.66 2.38 9.85
CA GLY A 274 -16.35 1.06 9.31
C GLY A 274 -16.50 0.93 7.80
N THR A 275 -16.64 2.03 7.06
CA THR A 275 -16.58 2.05 5.60
C THR A 275 -15.13 1.92 5.10
N LEU A 276 -14.91 1.14 4.04
CA LEU A 276 -13.65 1.18 3.29
C LEU A 276 -13.75 2.21 2.16
N THR A 277 -12.85 3.17 2.15
CA THR A 277 -12.67 4.10 1.03
C THR A 277 -11.43 3.74 0.22
N TYR A 278 -11.34 4.17 -1.04
CA TYR A 278 -10.15 3.93 -1.86
C TYR A 278 -9.78 5.10 -2.77
N TRP A 279 -8.46 5.29 -3.00
CA TRP A 279 -7.88 6.38 -3.82
C TRP A 279 -6.44 6.05 -4.27
N SER A 280 -5.77 6.92 -5.01
CA SER A 280 -4.35 6.82 -5.40
C SER A 280 -3.65 8.17 -5.36
#